data_AF-A0A1A8WPD3-F1
#
_entry.id   AF-A0A1A8WPD3-F1
#
_cell.length_a   1.000
_cell.length_b   1.000
_cell.length_c   1.000
_cell.angle_alpha   90.00
_cell.angle_beta   90.00
_cell.angle_gamma   90.00
#
_symmetry.space_group_name_H-M   'P 1'
#
loop_
_entity.id
_entity.type
_entity.pdbx_description
1 polymer ?
#
loop_
_entity_poly.entity_id
_entity_poly.type
_entity_poly.pdbx_seq_one_letter_code
_entity_poly.pdbx_strand_id
1 'polypeptide(L)'
;MEPLDKRKIISYDMVDKFFRNNINSYMAMAEGASESTKPEIKSVCDSIFINQLNSNTITKDICRTLLVYFHLSKLPGGSNDPNIYCGFSNYWLNKKVRKENGTLEEYASNFFNIFASSTNENFTGIECKNYIYNMGDETYKKMNILFTYYSDYNNFLINKMIKPNISCIHALKCANIYKQNIINCSTFEEEFCKKLKTFRDILMNHLVSSRMCANEQAIIFSTDAAVAESSSQNPGEKSSQATTISVTSFGTAMGVSLLSLFLYKVTPLGSWLSPRIGNLKKTLNIGDNKENESLFQYSESTESNYTNGDYSIAYHFVGNS
;
A
#
# COMPACT_ATOMS: atom_id res chain seq x y z
N MET A 1 -12.44 5.86 -27.30
CA MET A 1 -11.63 6.34 -26.17
C MET A 1 -11.91 5.42 -25.00
N GLU A 2 -11.09 4.39 -24.86
CA GLU A 2 -11.21 3.42 -23.76
C GLU A 2 -10.88 4.16 -22.46
N PRO A 3 -11.68 4.01 -21.38
CA PRO A 3 -11.39 4.70 -20.14
C PRO A 3 -10.03 4.20 -19.62
N LEU A 4 -9.17 5.12 -19.19
CA LEU A 4 -7.99 4.80 -18.39
C LEU A 4 -8.42 3.81 -17.30
N ASP A 5 -8.02 2.56 -17.45
CA ASP A 5 -8.31 1.50 -16.48
C ASP A 5 -7.95 2.03 -15.09
N LYS A 6 -8.84 1.86 -14.11
CA LYS A 6 -8.64 2.41 -12.76
C LYS A 6 -7.28 1.94 -12.23
N ARG A 7 -6.37 2.88 -11.95
CA ARG A 7 -5.06 2.59 -11.34
C ARG A 7 -5.23 1.65 -10.15
N LYS A 8 -4.38 0.64 -10.08
CA LYS A 8 -4.38 -0.33 -8.97
C LYS A 8 -3.65 0.28 -7.79
N ILE A 9 -4.35 0.41 -6.66
CA ILE A 9 -3.80 1.04 -5.46
C ILE A 9 -2.85 0.07 -4.77
N ILE A 10 -1.63 0.53 -4.52
CA ILE A 10 -0.64 -0.17 -3.72
C ILE A 10 -0.75 0.35 -2.28
N SER A 11 -1.12 -0.54 -1.36
CA SER A 11 -1.31 -0.23 0.06
C SER A 11 -0.09 -0.63 0.87
N TYR A 12 0.08 0.03 2.03
CA TYR A 12 1.07 -0.33 3.04
C TYR A 12 0.97 -1.79 3.51
N ASP A 13 -0.21 -2.41 3.40
CA ASP A 13 -0.41 -3.81 3.76
C ASP A 13 0.34 -4.81 2.85
N MET A 14 0.87 -4.36 1.72
CA MET A 14 1.62 -5.21 0.80
C MET A 14 3.11 -5.32 1.15
N VAL A 15 3.64 -4.46 2.03
CA VAL A 15 5.09 -4.33 2.25
C VAL A 15 5.76 -5.64 2.65
N ASP A 16 5.18 -6.39 3.60
CA ASP A 16 5.75 -7.67 4.03
C ASP A 16 5.70 -8.75 2.93
N LYS A 17 4.74 -8.63 2.01
CA LYS A 17 4.61 -9.55 0.87
C LYS A 17 5.71 -9.37 -0.15
N PHE A 18 6.30 -8.18 -0.25
CA PHE A 18 7.43 -7.92 -1.15
C PHE A 18 8.71 -8.69 -0.80
N PHE A 19 8.78 -9.27 0.40
CA PHE A 19 9.91 -10.10 0.83
C PHE A 19 9.65 -11.60 0.67
N ARG A 20 8.55 -11.99 0.03
CA ARG A 20 8.19 -13.39 -0.26
C ARG A 20 8.55 -13.73 -1.73
N ASN A 21 8.42 -15.00 -2.12
CA ASN A 21 8.41 -15.46 -3.52
C ASN A 21 9.48 -14.84 -4.43
N ASN A 22 10.75 -14.83 -3.97
CA ASN A 22 11.91 -14.31 -4.70
C ASN A 22 11.77 -12.90 -5.29
N ILE A 23 10.78 -12.10 -4.88
CA ILE A 23 10.43 -10.80 -5.47
C ILE A 23 11.63 -9.86 -5.48
N ASN A 24 12.21 -9.61 -4.31
CA ASN A 24 13.39 -8.75 -4.17
C ASN A 24 14.58 -9.32 -4.95
N SER A 25 14.79 -10.64 -4.90
CA SER A 25 15.90 -11.32 -5.56
C SER A 25 15.82 -11.21 -7.08
N TYR A 26 14.63 -11.41 -7.66
CA TYR A 26 14.43 -11.28 -9.10
C TYR A 26 14.60 -9.84 -9.57
N MET A 27 14.23 -8.85 -8.77
CA MET A 27 14.50 -7.46 -9.12
C MET A 27 16.01 -7.16 -9.12
N ALA A 28 16.75 -7.65 -8.12
CA ALA A 28 18.21 -7.52 -8.10
C ALA A 28 18.87 -8.21 -9.31
N MET A 29 18.38 -9.40 -9.69
CA MET A 29 18.83 -10.08 -10.92
C MET A 29 18.49 -9.27 -12.18
N ALA A 30 17.29 -8.68 -12.25
CA ALA A 30 16.88 -7.85 -13.37
C ALA A 30 17.71 -6.58 -13.50
N GLU A 31 18.11 -5.96 -12.38
CA GLU A 31 19.05 -4.84 -12.38
C GLU A 31 20.43 -5.25 -12.92
N GLY A 32 20.93 -6.43 -12.57
CA GLY A 32 22.20 -6.93 -13.11
C GLY A 32 22.14 -7.32 -14.60
N ALA A 33 20.95 -7.65 -15.12
CA ALA A 33 20.75 -8.11 -16.50
C ALA A 33 20.33 -7.01 -17.48
N SER A 34 20.07 -5.78 -17.02
CA SER A 34 19.60 -4.68 -17.89
C SER A 34 20.64 -4.21 -18.90
N GLU A 35 21.93 -4.50 -18.66
CA GLU A 35 23.03 -4.14 -19.57
C GLU A 35 23.24 -5.16 -20.70
N SER A 36 22.86 -6.42 -20.49
CA SER A 36 23.06 -7.55 -21.43
C SER A 36 21.74 -8.10 -21.98
N THR A 37 20.70 -7.27 -21.98
CA THR A 37 19.34 -7.72 -22.25
C THR A 37 19.15 -8.21 -23.69
N LYS A 38 18.27 -9.22 -23.87
CA LYS A 38 17.89 -9.75 -25.18
C LYS A 38 17.49 -8.62 -26.16
N PRO A 39 17.84 -8.73 -27.46
CA PRO A 39 17.51 -7.73 -28.48
C PRO A 39 16.02 -7.35 -28.54
N GLU A 40 15.14 -8.32 -28.28
CA GLU A 40 13.68 -8.15 -28.25
C GLU A 40 13.24 -7.14 -27.17
N ILE A 41 13.69 -7.32 -25.92
CA ILE A 41 13.36 -6.41 -24.81
C ILE A 41 13.93 -5.01 -25.08
N LYS A 42 15.16 -4.95 -25.60
CA LYS A 42 15.78 -3.68 -26.00
C LYS A 42 14.92 -2.96 -27.05
N SER A 43 14.49 -3.65 -28.09
CA SER A 43 13.64 -3.11 -29.15
C SER A 43 12.28 -2.63 -28.62
N VAL A 44 11.64 -3.37 -27.70
CA VAL A 44 10.39 -2.95 -27.05
C VAL A 44 10.59 -1.64 -26.28
N CYS A 45 11.63 -1.54 -25.45
CA CYS A 45 11.89 -0.31 -24.70
C CYS A 45 12.29 0.85 -25.62
N ASP A 46 13.11 0.60 -26.64
CA ASP A 46 13.43 1.63 -27.64
C ASP A 46 12.15 2.11 -28.33
N SER A 47 11.21 1.21 -28.67
CA SER A 47 9.89 1.49 -29.23
C SER A 47 9.00 2.35 -28.33
N ILE A 48 8.94 2.03 -27.04
CA ILE A 48 8.10 2.76 -26.07
C ILE A 48 8.56 4.20 -25.91
N PHE A 49 9.87 4.45 -26.03
CA PHE A 49 10.47 5.76 -25.79
C PHE A 49 10.98 6.48 -27.06
N ILE A 50 10.57 6.05 -28.28
CA ILE A 50 11.03 6.60 -29.59
C ILE A 50 10.91 8.13 -29.67
N ASN A 51 9.80 8.70 -29.21
CA ASN A 51 9.44 10.10 -29.48
C ASN A 51 10.03 11.11 -28.48
N GLN A 52 10.95 10.68 -27.60
CA GLN A 52 11.59 11.59 -26.65
C GLN A 52 12.98 11.98 -27.14
N LEU A 53 13.11 13.26 -27.56
CA LEU A 53 14.39 13.94 -27.84
C LEU A 53 15.41 13.81 -26.69
N ASN A 54 14.94 13.50 -25.48
CA ASN A 54 15.72 13.26 -24.27
C ASN A 54 15.43 11.87 -23.66
N SER A 55 15.20 10.81 -24.45
CA SER A 55 15.21 9.44 -23.89
C SER A 55 16.61 9.16 -23.36
N ASN A 56 16.81 9.55 -22.10
CA ASN A 56 18.06 9.35 -21.38
C ASN A 56 18.25 7.83 -21.26
N THR A 57 19.48 7.36 -21.43
CA THR A 57 19.90 5.97 -21.22
C THR A 57 19.24 5.36 -19.97
N ILE A 58 19.13 6.17 -18.90
CA ILE A 58 18.43 5.84 -17.65
C ILE A 58 16.98 5.35 -17.87
N THR A 59 16.17 6.04 -18.68
CA THR A 59 14.77 5.65 -18.93
C THR A 59 14.67 4.30 -19.64
N LYS A 60 15.57 4.06 -20.60
CA LYS A 60 15.62 2.80 -21.35
C LYS A 60 16.09 1.66 -20.45
N ASP A 61 17.05 1.90 -19.58
CA ASP A 61 17.56 0.91 -18.64
C ASP A 61 16.51 0.53 -17.60
N ILE A 62 15.80 1.51 -17.02
CA ILE A 62 14.67 1.26 -16.13
C ILE A 62 13.60 0.42 -16.83
N CYS A 63 13.25 0.74 -18.08
CA CYS A 63 12.30 -0.05 -18.86
C CYS A 63 12.79 -1.50 -19.04
N ARG A 64 14.06 -1.71 -19.42
CA ARG A 64 14.64 -3.05 -19.59
C ARG A 64 14.61 -3.84 -18.28
N THR A 65 15.00 -3.22 -17.16
CA THR A 65 14.93 -3.83 -15.83
C THR A 65 13.51 -4.29 -15.51
N LEU A 66 12.49 -3.44 -15.72
CA LEU A 66 11.10 -3.81 -15.47
C LEU A 66 10.65 -4.99 -16.34
N LEU A 67 10.95 -4.97 -17.64
CA LEU A 67 10.56 -6.05 -18.55
C LEU A 67 11.25 -7.38 -18.19
N VAL A 68 12.54 -7.34 -17.84
CA VAL A 68 13.26 -8.53 -17.34
C VAL A 68 12.64 -9.02 -16.03
N TYR A 69 12.36 -8.12 -15.09
CA TYR A 69 11.74 -8.46 -13.83
C TYR A 69 10.36 -9.12 -14.00
N PHE A 70 9.52 -8.60 -14.90
CA PHE A 70 8.21 -9.20 -15.18
C PHE A 70 8.33 -10.59 -15.80
N HIS A 71 9.35 -10.83 -16.62
CA HIS A 71 9.64 -12.16 -17.13
C HIS A 71 10.08 -13.12 -16.00
N LEU A 72 11.03 -12.69 -15.16
CA LEU A 72 11.51 -13.48 -14.02
C LEU A 72 10.40 -13.79 -13.01
N SER A 73 9.48 -12.85 -12.78
CA SER A 73 8.36 -13.01 -11.84
C SER A 73 7.39 -14.13 -12.24
N LYS A 74 7.40 -14.54 -13.52
CA LYS A 74 6.58 -15.65 -14.05
C LYS A 74 7.30 -17.01 -13.99
N LEU A 75 8.57 -17.05 -13.60
CA LEU A 75 9.32 -18.30 -13.42
C LEU A 75 8.96 -18.99 -12.09
N PRO A 76 9.21 -20.31 -11.98
CA PRO A 76 9.03 -21.02 -10.72
C PRO A 76 9.77 -20.34 -9.56
N GLY A 77 9.08 -20.16 -8.44
CA GLY A 77 9.58 -19.41 -7.28
C GLY A 77 9.19 -17.93 -7.27
N GLY A 78 8.61 -17.41 -8.36
CA GLY A 78 7.97 -16.10 -8.42
C GLY A 78 6.55 -16.08 -7.87
N SER A 79 5.95 -14.89 -7.87
CA SER A 79 4.56 -14.69 -7.47
C SER A 79 3.67 -14.63 -8.70
N ASN A 80 2.67 -15.52 -8.79
CA ASN A 80 1.64 -15.43 -9.82
C ASN A 80 0.59 -14.35 -9.54
N ASP A 81 0.59 -13.74 -8.35
CA ASP A 81 -0.31 -12.62 -8.00
C ASP A 81 0.23 -11.28 -8.51
N PRO A 82 -0.43 -10.62 -9.50
CA PRO A 82 -0.02 -9.32 -10.03
C PRO A 82 0.04 -8.23 -8.96
N ASN A 83 -0.78 -8.29 -7.91
CA ASN A 83 -0.73 -7.29 -6.84
C ASN A 83 0.64 -7.28 -6.15
N ILE A 84 1.32 -8.41 -6.13
CA ILE A 84 2.58 -8.58 -5.43
C ILE A 84 3.74 -8.13 -6.30
N TYR A 85 3.94 -8.72 -7.50
CA TYR A 85 5.11 -8.37 -8.32
C TYR A 85 4.94 -7.00 -9.01
N CYS A 86 3.75 -6.68 -9.56
CA CYS A 86 3.53 -5.35 -10.13
C CYS A 86 3.54 -4.26 -9.06
N GLY A 87 2.96 -4.55 -7.88
CA GLY A 87 2.99 -3.64 -6.73
C GLY A 87 4.42 -3.35 -6.28
N PHE A 88 5.25 -4.39 -6.19
CA PHE A 88 6.66 -4.23 -5.88
C PHE A 88 7.42 -3.45 -6.96
N SER A 89 7.16 -3.72 -8.24
CA SER A 89 7.78 -2.97 -9.35
C SER A 89 7.50 -1.48 -9.26
N ASN A 90 6.28 -1.07 -8.90
CA ASN A 90 6.00 0.34 -8.73
C ASN A 90 6.74 0.95 -7.52
N TYR A 91 6.80 0.22 -6.40
CA TYR A 91 7.59 0.67 -5.25
C TYR A 91 9.08 0.83 -5.61
N TRP A 92 9.67 -0.20 -6.24
CA TRP A 92 11.06 -0.16 -6.72
C TRP A 92 11.28 1.01 -7.68
N LEU A 93 10.37 1.22 -8.64
CA LEU A 93 10.48 2.30 -9.60
C LEU A 93 10.43 3.66 -8.91
N ASN A 94 9.47 3.89 -8.01
CA ASN A 94 9.40 5.13 -7.22
C ASN A 94 10.69 5.35 -6.42
N LYS A 95 11.29 4.29 -5.87
CA LYS A 95 12.60 4.39 -5.21
C LYS A 95 13.72 4.76 -6.18
N LYS A 96 13.73 4.16 -7.37
CA LYS A 96 14.77 4.37 -8.39
C LYS A 96 14.79 5.78 -8.96
N VAL A 97 13.61 6.40 -9.12
CA VAL A 97 13.44 7.70 -9.80
C VAL A 97 13.29 8.87 -8.83
N ARG A 98 13.64 8.68 -7.55
CA ARG A 98 13.60 9.71 -6.52
C ARG A 98 15.00 9.96 -5.97
N LYS A 99 15.26 11.20 -5.60
CA LYS A 99 16.45 11.63 -4.87
C LYS A 99 16.43 11.09 -3.44
N GLU A 100 17.55 11.18 -2.74
CA GLU A 100 17.67 10.72 -1.35
C GLU A 100 16.66 11.39 -0.40
N ASN A 101 16.34 12.66 -0.63
CA ASN A 101 15.32 13.39 0.14
C ASN A 101 13.86 12.96 -0.19
N GLY A 102 13.70 12.04 -1.13
CA GLY A 102 12.44 11.50 -1.60
C GLY A 102 11.75 12.31 -2.68
N THR A 103 12.30 13.43 -3.19
CA THR A 103 11.66 14.18 -4.27
C THR A 103 11.86 13.49 -5.61
N LEU A 104 10.87 13.63 -6.49
CA LEU A 104 10.89 13.00 -7.80
C LEU A 104 11.93 13.64 -8.73
N GLU A 105 12.64 12.82 -9.50
CA GLU A 105 13.50 13.30 -10.59
C GLU A 105 12.66 13.88 -11.74
N GLU A 106 13.21 14.87 -12.45
CA GLU A 106 12.50 15.61 -13.50
C GLU A 106 11.98 14.70 -14.63
N TYR A 107 12.78 13.71 -15.04
CA TYR A 107 12.41 12.77 -16.10
C TYR A 107 11.33 11.76 -15.69
N ALA A 108 11.11 11.55 -14.39
CA ALA A 108 10.33 10.43 -13.89
C ALA A 108 8.84 10.55 -14.22
N SER A 109 8.28 11.76 -14.18
CA SER A 109 6.87 12.00 -14.53
C SER A 109 6.58 11.54 -15.96
N ASN A 110 7.48 11.85 -16.90
CA ASN A 110 7.38 11.39 -18.27
C ASN A 110 7.49 9.87 -18.37
N PHE A 111 8.40 9.26 -17.61
CA PHE A 111 8.52 7.81 -17.56
C PHE A 111 7.21 7.12 -17.17
N PHE A 112 6.61 7.52 -16.03
CA PHE A 112 5.35 6.92 -15.57
C PHE A 112 4.23 7.03 -16.61
N ASN A 113 4.07 8.21 -17.22
CA ASN A 113 3.02 8.43 -18.22
C ASN A 113 3.22 7.58 -19.47
N ILE A 114 4.45 7.55 -20.02
CA ILE A 114 4.75 6.80 -21.25
C ILE A 114 4.64 5.30 -21.01
N PHE A 115 5.22 4.81 -19.91
CA PHE A 115 5.23 3.39 -19.61
C PHE A 115 3.80 2.84 -19.41
N ALA A 116 2.97 3.56 -18.64
CA ALA A 116 1.59 3.16 -18.39
C ALA A 116 0.68 3.28 -19.62
N SER A 117 0.94 4.23 -20.52
CA SER A 117 0.13 4.45 -21.75
C SER A 117 0.59 3.65 -22.97
N SER A 118 1.70 2.90 -22.87
CA SER A 118 2.22 2.09 -23.96
C SER A 118 1.16 1.12 -24.50
N THR A 119 0.96 1.10 -25.81
CA THR A 119 0.08 0.15 -26.51
C THR A 119 0.86 -1.00 -27.17
N ASN A 120 2.16 -1.12 -26.91
CA ASN A 120 2.99 -2.15 -27.52
C ASN A 120 2.52 -3.55 -27.06
N GLU A 121 2.11 -4.39 -28.02
CA GLU A 121 1.55 -5.74 -27.77
C GLU A 121 2.62 -6.75 -27.31
N ASN A 122 3.89 -6.52 -27.65
CA ASN A 122 5.02 -7.36 -27.22
C ASN A 122 5.49 -7.04 -25.79
N PHE A 123 4.74 -6.18 -25.08
CA PHE A 123 5.05 -5.79 -23.71
C PHE A 123 4.76 -6.93 -22.74
N THR A 124 5.83 -7.56 -22.23
CA THR A 124 5.72 -8.51 -21.13
C THR A 124 5.30 -7.78 -19.85
N GLY A 125 4.29 -8.30 -19.15
CA GLY A 125 3.80 -7.69 -17.91
C GLY A 125 2.74 -6.61 -18.14
N ILE A 126 1.96 -6.71 -19.23
CA ILE A 126 0.89 -5.77 -19.59
C ILE A 126 -0.09 -5.50 -18.44
N GLU A 127 -0.33 -6.51 -17.62
CA GLU A 127 -1.12 -6.44 -16.39
C GLU A 127 -0.56 -5.44 -15.35
N CYS A 128 0.75 -5.16 -15.38
CA CYS A 128 1.41 -4.22 -14.48
C CYS A 128 1.27 -2.76 -14.91
N LYS A 129 0.82 -2.44 -16.13
CA LYS A 129 0.71 -1.04 -16.61
C LYS A 129 -0.12 -0.18 -15.65
N ASN A 130 -1.24 -0.72 -15.17
CA ASN A 130 -2.14 -0.03 -14.24
C ASN A 130 -1.61 0.07 -12.80
N TYR A 131 -0.48 -0.57 -12.49
CA TYR A 131 0.22 -0.47 -11.20
C TYR A 131 1.34 0.55 -11.25
N ILE A 132 1.86 0.93 -12.42
CA ILE A 132 3.02 1.81 -12.55
C ILE A 132 2.57 3.27 -12.56
N TYR A 133 2.78 3.96 -11.44
CA TYR A 133 2.44 5.37 -11.30
C TYR A 133 3.27 6.03 -10.19
N ASN A 134 3.46 7.34 -10.28
CA ASN A 134 4.05 8.12 -9.19
C ASN A 134 3.15 8.04 -7.95
N MET A 135 3.65 7.46 -6.85
CA MET A 135 2.90 7.28 -5.60
C MET A 135 2.61 8.59 -4.86
N GLY A 136 3.29 9.68 -5.22
CA GLY A 136 3.34 10.90 -4.44
C GLY A 136 4.40 10.81 -3.32
N ASP A 137 4.97 11.96 -2.97
CA ASP A 137 6.15 12.05 -2.13
C ASP A 137 5.90 11.54 -0.71
N GLU A 138 4.76 11.90 -0.12
CA GLU A 138 4.38 11.49 1.23
C GLU A 138 4.09 9.98 1.30
N THR A 139 3.31 9.47 0.36
CA THR A 139 2.98 8.04 0.28
C THR A 139 4.24 7.19 0.13
N TYR A 140 5.13 7.60 -0.78
CA TYR A 140 6.41 6.92 -1.00
C TYR A 140 7.27 6.94 0.26
N LYS A 141 7.41 8.09 0.94
CA LYS A 141 8.19 8.20 2.18
C LYS A 141 7.70 7.21 3.24
N LYS A 142 6.39 7.18 3.50
CA LYS A 142 5.74 6.23 4.42
C LYS A 142 5.97 4.76 3.98
N MET A 143 5.84 4.46 2.69
CA MET A 143 6.09 3.11 2.15
C MET A 143 7.55 2.68 2.34
N ASN A 144 8.50 3.58 2.06
CA ASN A 144 9.93 3.33 2.19
C ASN A 144 10.35 3.13 3.65
N ILE A 145 9.73 3.85 4.60
CA ILE A 145 9.91 3.60 6.04
C ILE A 145 9.51 2.16 6.39
N LEU A 146 8.32 1.73 5.99
CA LEU A 146 7.84 0.37 6.27
C LEU A 146 8.70 -0.70 5.59
N PHE A 147 9.11 -0.46 4.34
CA PHE A 147 9.98 -1.39 3.62
C PHE A 147 11.35 -1.53 4.30
N THR A 148 11.94 -0.41 4.72
CA THR A 148 13.23 -0.40 5.43
C THR A 148 13.11 -1.14 6.76
N TYR A 149 12.04 -0.88 7.53
CA TYR A 149 11.73 -1.61 8.76
C TYR A 149 11.70 -3.12 8.49
N TYR A 150 10.90 -3.55 7.52
CA TYR A 150 10.70 -4.98 7.27
C TYR A 150 11.96 -5.65 6.69
N SER A 151 12.78 -4.92 5.95
CA SER A 151 14.10 -5.38 5.50
C SER A 151 15.03 -5.67 6.68
N ASP A 152 15.14 -4.76 7.65
CA ASP A 152 15.91 -4.98 8.86
C ASP A 152 15.30 -6.11 9.72
N TYR A 153 13.97 -6.19 9.80
CA TYR A 153 13.30 -7.30 10.48
C TYR A 153 13.64 -8.67 9.88
N ASN A 154 13.67 -8.80 8.55
CA ASN A 154 14.10 -10.05 7.91
C ASN A 154 15.57 -10.36 8.20
N ASN A 155 16.44 -9.35 8.21
CA ASN A 155 17.85 -9.56 8.58
C ASN A 155 18.01 -9.96 10.04
N PHE A 156 17.16 -9.45 10.94
CA PHE A 156 17.05 -9.97 12.31
C PHE A 156 16.69 -11.47 12.27
N LEU A 157 15.63 -11.87 11.57
CA LEU A 157 15.23 -13.28 11.50
C LEU A 157 16.34 -14.20 10.97
N ILE A 158 17.02 -13.79 9.90
CA ILE A 158 18.12 -14.56 9.29
C ILE A 158 19.29 -14.74 10.27
N ASN A 159 19.67 -13.67 10.98
CA ASN A 159 20.82 -13.69 11.88
C ASN A 159 20.50 -14.22 13.28
N LYS A 160 19.22 -14.34 13.64
CA LYS A 160 18.76 -14.71 14.99
C LYS A 160 19.43 -15.95 15.56
N MET A 161 19.56 -17.00 14.76
CA MET A 161 20.14 -18.28 15.18
C MET A 161 21.65 -18.37 14.96
N ILE A 162 22.18 -17.63 13.98
CA ILE A 162 23.56 -17.77 13.52
C ILE A 162 24.48 -16.76 14.21
N LYS A 163 24.04 -15.50 14.31
CA LYS A 163 24.82 -14.36 14.82
C LYS A 163 23.92 -13.46 15.68
N PRO A 164 23.61 -13.86 16.93
CA PRO A 164 22.67 -13.13 17.79
C PRO A 164 22.99 -11.65 17.97
N ASN A 165 24.28 -11.29 18.06
CA ASN A 165 24.70 -9.89 18.15
C ASN A 165 24.33 -9.09 16.89
N ILE A 166 24.53 -9.67 15.69
CA ILE A 166 24.12 -9.04 14.43
C ILE A 166 22.60 -8.95 14.33
N SER A 167 21.89 -9.97 14.81
CA SER A 167 20.44 -9.95 14.93
C SER A 167 19.96 -8.73 15.71
N CYS A 168 20.54 -8.47 16.89
CA CYS A 168 20.14 -7.33 17.71
C CYS A 168 20.49 -5.97 17.08
N ILE A 169 21.56 -5.87 16.27
CA ILE A 169 21.84 -4.66 15.48
C ILE A 169 20.67 -4.33 14.53
N HIS A 170 20.09 -5.35 13.89
CA HIS A 170 18.93 -5.15 13.01
C HIS A 170 17.64 -4.87 13.81
N ALA A 171 17.44 -5.52 14.95
CA ALA A 171 16.33 -5.19 15.86
C ALA A 171 16.41 -3.72 16.36
N LEU A 172 17.62 -3.22 16.63
CA LEU A 172 17.85 -1.84 17.03
C LEU A 172 17.45 -0.85 15.93
N LYS A 173 17.78 -1.14 14.67
CA LYS A 173 17.32 -0.33 13.53
C LYS A 173 15.80 -0.29 13.44
N CYS A 174 15.14 -1.44 13.61
CA CYS A 174 13.68 -1.51 13.65
C CYS A 174 13.09 -0.66 14.80
N ALA A 175 13.63 -0.80 16.02
CA ALA A 175 13.19 -0.05 17.19
C ALA A 175 13.35 1.47 16.99
N ASN A 176 14.46 1.91 16.37
CA ASN A 176 14.69 3.31 16.05
C ASN A 176 13.73 3.84 14.98
N ILE A 177 13.46 3.06 13.93
CA ILE A 177 12.45 3.43 12.92
C ILE A 177 11.08 3.58 13.58
N TYR A 178 10.68 2.64 14.45
CA TYR A 178 9.43 2.73 15.19
C TYR A 178 9.38 4.02 16.01
N LYS A 179 10.38 4.24 16.87
CA LYS A 179 10.49 5.43 17.73
C LYS A 179 10.38 6.75 16.99
N GLN A 180 11.08 6.88 15.86
CA GLN A 180 11.11 8.13 15.08
C GLN A 180 9.78 8.45 14.39
N ASN A 181 8.98 7.43 14.05
CA ASN A 181 7.82 7.60 13.18
C ASN A 181 6.49 7.46 13.90
N ILE A 182 6.42 6.70 15.00
CA ILE A 182 5.18 6.46 15.73
C ILE A 182 4.67 7.72 16.44
N ILE A 183 5.55 8.66 16.79
CA ILE A 183 5.17 9.94 17.43
C ILE A 183 4.25 10.79 16.57
N ASN A 184 4.28 10.62 15.24
CA ASN A 184 3.43 11.36 14.31
C ASN A 184 2.10 10.65 14.04
N CYS A 185 1.87 9.50 14.68
CA CYS A 185 0.61 8.79 14.57
C CYS A 185 -0.43 9.44 15.49
N SER A 186 -1.50 9.96 14.89
CA SER A 186 -2.60 10.56 15.63
C SER A 186 -3.45 9.52 16.38
N THR A 187 -4.39 9.99 17.20
CA THR A 187 -5.40 9.14 17.84
C THR A 187 -6.28 8.41 16.82
N PHE A 188 -6.45 8.98 15.62
CA PHE A 188 -7.02 8.28 14.48
C PHE A 188 -5.91 7.49 13.76
N GLU A 189 -6.07 6.17 13.74
CA GLU A 189 -5.03 5.28 13.23
C GLU A 189 -5.06 5.23 11.70
N GLU A 190 -4.19 6.01 11.06
CA GLU A 190 -3.94 5.91 9.61
C GLU A 190 -3.32 4.56 9.24
N GLU A 191 -3.55 4.08 8.01
CA GLU A 191 -3.08 2.77 7.52
C GLU A 191 -1.57 2.55 7.75
N PHE A 192 -0.75 3.58 7.54
CA PHE A 192 0.70 3.54 7.81
C PHE A 192 0.99 3.21 9.28
N CYS A 193 0.32 3.89 10.21
CA CYS A 193 0.50 3.73 11.64
C CYS A 193 0.07 2.33 12.10
N LYS A 194 -1.07 1.85 11.60
CA LYS A 194 -1.55 0.49 11.84
C LYS A 194 -0.50 -0.56 11.41
N LYS A 195 0.04 -0.39 10.20
CA LYS A 195 1.05 -1.31 9.66
C LYS A 195 2.35 -1.27 10.46
N LEU A 196 2.82 -0.07 10.83
CA LEU A 196 4.02 0.12 11.63
C LEU A 196 3.90 -0.52 13.02
N LYS A 197 2.76 -0.35 13.71
CA LYS A 197 2.49 -1.02 14.99
C LYS A 197 2.44 -2.54 14.85
N THR A 198 1.80 -3.03 13.79
CA THR A 198 1.77 -4.48 13.48
C THR A 198 3.19 -5.04 13.35
N PHE A 199 4.07 -4.36 12.61
CA PHE A 199 5.47 -4.79 12.50
C PHE A 199 6.22 -4.73 13.83
N ARG A 200 5.98 -3.70 14.64
CA ARG A 200 6.51 -3.61 16.01
C ARG A 200 6.06 -4.78 16.87
N ASP A 201 4.77 -5.14 16.84
CA ASP A 201 4.22 -6.24 17.64
C ASP A 201 4.87 -7.58 17.27
N ILE A 202 5.04 -7.81 15.97
CA ILE A 202 5.71 -9.01 15.45
C ILE A 202 7.15 -9.09 15.94
N LEU A 203 7.92 -7.99 15.82
CA LEU A 203 9.30 -7.94 16.31
C LEU A 203 9.34 -8.17 17.83
N MET A 204 8.54 -7.44 18.59
CA MET A 204 8.51 -7.52 20.06
C MET A 204 8.22 -8.96 20.52
N ASN A 205 7.25 -9.63 19.91
CA ASN A 205 6.96 -11.02 20.19
C ASN A 205 8.21 -11.91 20.02
N HIS A 206 8.95 -11.74 18.93
CA HIS A 206 10.20 -12.48 18.72
C HIS A 206 11.32 -12.14 19.71
N LEU A 207 11.44 -10.88 20.14
CA LEU A 207 12.44 -10.46 21.13
C LEU A 207 12.15 -11.07 22.50
N VAL A 208 10.89 -11.01 22.94
CA VAL A 208 10.43 -11.55 24.22
C VAL A 208 10.47 -13.07 24.22
N SER A 209 9.90 -13.73 23.20
CA SER A 209 9.82 -15.19 23.13
C SER A 209 11.19 -15.84 23.10
N SER A 210 12.19 -15.17 22.52
CA SER A 210 13.56 -15.65 22.45
C SER A 210 14.49 -15.03 23.50
N ARG A 211 13.95 -14.22 24.42
CA ARG A 211 14.67 -13.60 25.55
C ARG A 211 15.98 -12.93 25.11
N MET A 212 15.93 -12.13 24.05
CA MET A 212 17.09 -11.53 23.41
C MET A 212 16.88 -10.05 23.10
N CYS A 213 17.99 -9.31 22.92
CA CYS A 213 17.97 -7.89 22.57
C CYS A 213 17.21 -7.04 23.62
N ALA A 214 17.59 -7.19 24.90
CA ALA A 214 16.91 -6.53 26.02
C ALA A 214 16.91 -4.99 25.92
N ASN A 215 17.98 -4.42 25.36
CA ASN A 215 18.07 -2.98 25.15
C ASN A 215 17.04 -2.51 24.11
N GLU A 216 16.88 -3.26 23.03
CA GLU A 216 15.93 -2.98 21.95
C GLU A 216 14.48 -3.11 22.43
N GLN A 217 14.21 -4.09 23.30
CA GLN A 217 12.92 -4.21 23.99
C GLN A 217 12.62 -2.95 24.83
N ALA A 218 13.59 -2.48 25.63
CA ALA A 218 13.43 -1.30 26.46
C ALA A 218 13.18 -0.02 25.64
N ILE A 219 13.81 0.12 24.47
CA ILE A 219 13.54 1.23 23.54
C ILE A 219 12.08 1.20 23.07
N ILE A 220 11.57 0.03 22.69
CA ILE A 220 10.18 -0.09 22.22
C ILE A 220 9.20 0.20 23.37
N PHE A 221 9.40 -0.39 24.55
CA PHE A 221 8.52 -0.16 25.71
C PHE A 221 8.48 1.32 26.15
N SER A 222 9.65 1.97 26.21
CA SER A 222 9.70 3.40 26.55
C SER A 222 9.03 4.28 25.49
N THR A 223 9.16 3.91 24.22
CA THR A 223 8.45 4.57 23.12
C THR A 223 6.93 4.42 23.28
N ASP A 224 6.45 3.20 23.57
CA ASP A 224 5.03 2.94 23.75
C ASP A 224 4.41 3.72 24.92
N ALA A 225 5.14 3.81 26.04
CA ALA A 225 4.74 4.63 27.17
C ALA A 225 4.59 6.10 26.78
N ALA A 226 5.57 6.66 26.06
CA ALA A 226 5.52 8.05 25.60
C ALA A 226 4.35 8.32 24.63
N VAL A 227 4.03 7.37 23.74
CA VAL A 227 2.88 7.47 22.82
C VAL A 227 1.55 7.41 23.57
N ALA A 228 1.45 6.58 24.62
CA ALA A 228 0.27 6.50 25.45
C ALA A 228 0.04 7.79 26.25
N GLU A 229 1.11 8.37 26.81
CA GLU A 229 1.06 9.66 27.51
C GLU A 229 0.60 10.79 26.60
N SER A 230 1.16 10.91 25.39
CA SER A 230 0.77 11.96 24.44
C SER A 230 -0.67 11.82 23.93
N SER A 231 -1.18 10.60 23.83
CA SER A 231 -2.57 10.33 23.43
C SER A 231 -3.58 10.64 24.55
N SER A 232 -3.13 10.61 25.81
CA SER A 232 -3.97 10.90 26.99
C SER A 232 -4.10 12.40 27.29
N GLN A 233 -3.18 13.22 26.77
CA GLN A 233 -3.26 14.67 26.88
C GLN A 233 -4.28 15.20 25.85
N ASN A 234 -5.52 15.39 26.29
CA ASN A 234 -6.52 16.16 25.55
C ASN A 234 -5.93 17.53 25.12
N PRO A 235 -6.29 18.08 23.94
CA PRO A 235 -5.96 19.46 23.56
C PRO A 235 -6.64 20.56 24.41
N GLY A 236 -7.21 20.20 25.57
CA GLY A 236 -8.08 21.05 26.39
C GLY A 236 -7.37 21.90 27.43
N GLU A 237 -6.10 21.65 27.75
CA GLU A 237 -5.33 22.48 28.70
C GLU A 237 -4.10 23.07 28.03
N LYS A 238 -4.34 24.07 27.19
CA LYS A 238 -3.36 25.15 27.09
C LYS A 238 -3.33 25.83 28.46
N SER A 239 -2.34 25.48 29.27
CA SER A 239 -1.85 26.35 30.34
C SER A 239 -1.34 27.62 29.67
N SER A 240 -2.26 28.55 29.44
CA SER A 240 -1.94 29.92 29.06
C SER A 240 -1.33 30.58 30.28
N GLN A 241 0.00 30.59 30.33
CA GLN A 241 0.72 31.57 31.11
C GLN A 241 0.26 32.94 30.59
N ALA A 242 -0.57 33.60 31.40
CA ALA A 242 -1.20 34.86 31.08
C ALA A 242 -0.14 35.96 30.94
N THR A 243 0.08 36.41 29.70
CA THR A 243 0.61 37.74 29.43
C THR A 243 -0.53 38.59 28.88
N THR A 244 -1.10 39.37 29.78
CA THR A 244 -2.12 40.38 29.57
C THR A 244 -1.64 41.46 28.60
N ILE A 245 -2.13 41.47 27.34
CA ILE A 245 -2.19 42.70 26.52
C ILE A 245 -3.49 42.73 25.70
N SER A 246 -4.41 43.55 26.19
CA SER A 246 -5.36 44.42 25.51
C SER A 246 -6.08 43.96 24.23
N VAL A 247 -7.38 43.73 24.45
CA VAL A 247 -8.51 43.83 23.52
C VAL A 247 -8.41 45.05 22.59
N THR A 248 -8.61 44.87 21.29
CA THR A 248 -9.70 45.53 20.51
C THR A 248 -9.73 45.07 19.05
N SER A 249 -10.96 44.89 18.54
CA SER A 249 -11.36 44.90 17.13
C SER A 249 -11.35 43.58 16.32
N PHE A 250 -12.32 42.71 16.58
CA PHE A 250 -12.99 41.90 15.55
C PHE A 250 -14.49 41.77 15.84
N GLY A 251 -15.15 42.93 16.03
CA GLY A 251 -16.53 43.02 16.54
C GLY A 251 -17.58 43.56 15.58
N THR A 252 -17.34 43.61 14.26
CA THR A 252 -18.29 44.28 13.34
C THR A 252 -18.72 43.46 12.10
N ALA A 253 -18.40 42.17 12.01
CA ALA A 253 -18.90 41.34 10.89
C ALA A 253 -20.02 40.35 11.26
N MET A 254 -20.35 40.16 12.54
CA MET A 254 -21.39 39.20 12.97
C MET A 254 -22.76 39.84 13.27
N GLY A 255 -22.86 41.17 13.31
CA GLY A 255 -24.12 41.88 13.59
C GLY A 255 -25.07 42.01 12.40
N VAL A 256 -24.59 41.84 11.16
CA VAL A 256 -25.41 42.02 9.95
C VAL A 256 -26.12 40.73 9.53
N SER A 257 -25.65 39.56 9.96
CA SER A 257 -26.26 38.27 9.56
C SER A 257 -27.56 37.93 10.28
N LEU A 258 -27.80 38.48 11.48
CA LEU A 258 -29.01 38.16 12.26
C LEU A 258 -30.22 39.04 11.90
N LEU A 259 -30.01 40.19 11.25
CA LEU A 259 -31.11 41.06 10.79
C LEU A 259 -31.78 40.54 9.51
N SER A 260 -31.10 39.71 8.71
CA SER A 260 -31.64 39.09 7.50
C SER A 260 -32.76 38.07 7.79
N LEU A 261 -32.76 37.45 8.97
CA LEU A 261 -33.77 36.46 9.35
C LEU A 261 -35.12 37.10 9.70
N PHE A 262 -35.14 38.36 10.12
CA PHE A 262 -36.38 39.07 10.47
C PHE A 262 -37.10 39.66 9.24
N LEU A 263 -36.38 39.96 8.15
CA LEU A 263 -36.98 40.51 6.91
C LEU A 263 -37.54 39.44 5.96
N TYR A 264 -37.14 38.17 6.10
CA TYR A 264 -37.74 37.04 5.38
C TYR A 264 -39.25 36.89 5.67
N LYS A 265 -39.69 37.24 6.88
CA LYS A 265 -41.09 37.09 7.30
C LYS A 265 -42.00 38.25 6.85
N VAL A 266 -41.46 39.31 6.23
CA VAL A 266 -42.18 40.58 5.99
C VAL A 266 -42.22 41.01 4.51
N THR A 267 -41.72 40.19 3.58
CA THR A 267 -41.78 40.48 2.12
C THR A 267 -42.53 39.36 1.38
N PRO A 268 -43.65 39.63 0.70
CA PRO A 268 -44.40 38.59 -0.01
C PRO A 268 -43.81 38.42 -1.42
N LEU A 269 -42.77 37.61 -1.53
CA LEU A 269 -42.36 37.02 -2.81
C LEU A 269 -42.40 35.49 -2.73
N GLY A 270 -43.40 34.97 -2.03
CA GLY A 270 -43.90 33.62 -2.25
C GLY A 270 -44.73 33.57 -3.52
N SER A 271 -44.11 33.39 -4.68
CA SER A 271 -44.78 32.82 -5.88
C SER A 271 -43.83 32.42 -7.02
N TRP A 272 -42.52 32.28 -6.80
CA TRP A 272 -41.61 32.02 -7.93
C TRP A 272 -40.52 30.97 -7.70
N LEU A 273 -40.78 29.95 -6.87
CA LEU A 273 -39.93 28.75 -6.81
C LEU A 273 -40.75 27.49 -6.51
N SER A 274 -41.63 27.09 -7.43
CA SER A 274 -41.97 25.68 -7.79
C SER A 274 -42.95 25.74 -8.98
N PRO A 275 -42.98 24.78 -9.95
CA PRO A 275 -42.99 23.33 -9.70
C PRO A 275 -42.20 22.46 -10.70
N ARG A 276 -41.53 21.41 -10.20
CA ARG A 276 -41.37 20.12 -10.92
C ARG A 276 -40.77 19.03 -10.02
N ILE A 277 -41.42 18.78 -8.88
CA ILE A 277 -41.31 17.50 -8.17
C ILE A 277 -42.49 16.65 -8.67
N GLY A 278 -42.24 15.88 -9.71
CA GLY A 278 -43.27 15.09 -10.39
C GLY A 278 -42.73 13.86 -11.10
N ASN A 279 -41.54 13.36 -10.75
CA ASN A 279 -40.97 12.16 -11.35
C ASN A 279 -40.02 11.36 -10.43
N LEU A 280 -40.16 11.47 -9.09
CA LEU A 280 -39.38 10.67 -8.13
C LEU A 280 -40.25 9.66 -7.36
N LYS A 281 -41.31 9.15 -7.99
CA LYS A 281 -42.26 8.20 -7.38
C LYS A 281 -42.47 6.92 -8.22
N LYS A 282 -41.46 6.47 -8.97
CA LYS A 282 -41.59 5.26 -9.80
C LYS A 282 -40.43 4.24 -9.73
N THR A 283 -39.59 4.27 -8.70
CA THR A 283 -38.51 3.27 -8.59
C THR A 283 -38.22 2.81 -7.16
N LEU A 284 -39.26 2.65 -6.34
CA LEU A 284 -39.20 1.88 -5.09
C LEU A 284 -40.47 1.05 -4.97
N ASN A 285 -40.53 -0.01 -5.78
CA ASN A 285 -41.41 -1.16 -5.58
C ASN A 285 -40.56 -2.40 -5.85
N ILE A 286 -39.81 -2.84 -4.86
CA ILE A 286 -39.38 -4.23 -4.74
C ILE A 286 -39.72 -4.61 -3.32
N GLY A 287 -40.67 -5.55 -3.22
CA GLY A 287 -41.38 -5.89 -2.00
C GLY A 287 -40.49 -6.52 -0.95
N ASP A 288 -40.79 -6.14 0.29
CA ASP A 288 -40.44 -6.90 1.48
C ASP A 288 -41.00 -8.32 1.36
N ASN A 289 -40.13 -9.31 1.48
CA ASN A 289 -40.51 -10.55 2.14
C ASN A 289 -39.35 -11.01 3.00
N LYS A 290 -39.46 -10.72 4.30
CA LYS A 290 -38.75 -11.43 5.36
C LYS A 290 -39.40 -12.79 5.50
N GLU A 291 -38.62 -13.85 5.41
CA GLU A 291 -38.85 -15.01 6.27
C GLU A 291 -37.52 -15.67 6.61
N ASN A 292 -37.47 -16.10 7.86
CA ASN A 292 -36.31 -16.59 8.59
C ASN A 292 -36.04 -18.04 8.17
N GLU A 293 -34.79 -18.50 8.15
CA GLU A 293 -34.42 -19.75 8.83
C GLU A 293 -32.91 -20.03 8.82
N SER A 294 -32.54 -20.85 9.80
CA SER A 294 -31.26 -21.05 10.44
C SER A 294 -30.37 -22.14 9.82
N LEU A 295 -29.07 -22.04 10.14
CA LEU A 295 -28.14 -23.09 10.56
C LEU A 295 -28.22 -24.48 9.89
N PHE A 296 -27.06 -24.90 9.37
CA PHE A 296 -26.53 -26.28 9.32
C PHE A 296 -27.58 -27.40 9.33
N GLN A 297 -27.78 -28.05 8.18
CA GLN A 297 -28.04 -29.48 8.16
C GLN A 297 -27.43 -30.15 6.93
N TYR A 298 -26.66 -31.18 7.24
CA TYR A 298 -26.13 -32.20 6.35
C TYR A 298 -27.27 -33.19 6.08
N SER A 299 -27.59 -33.47 4.83
CA SER A 299 -28.25 -34.72 4.46
C SER A 299 -28.00 -35.05 3.00
N GLU A 300 -27.27 -36.14 2.83
CA GLU A 300 -27.03 -36.88 1.61
C GLU A 300 -28.35 -37.40 1.02
N SER A 301 -28.52 -37.28 -0.30
CA SER A 301 -29.34 -38.22 -1.06
C SER A 301 -28.75 -38.40 -2.45
N THR A 302 -28.19 -39.59 -2.62
CA THR A 302 -27.82 -40.25 -3.86
C THR A 302 -28.92 -40.18 -4.91
N GLU A 303 -28.56 -39.79 -6.14
CA GLU A 303 -29.06 -40.50 -7.32
C GLU A 303 -28.02 -40.49 -8.43
N SER A 304 -27.73 -41.72 -8.85
CA SER A 304 -26.66 -42.18 -9.71
C SER A 304 -26.88 -41.87 -11.18
N ASN A 305 -25.80 -41.56 -11.91
CA ASN A 305 -25.56 -42.13 -13.24
C ASN A 305 -24.05 -42.21 -13.49
N TYR A 306 -23.50 -43.38 -13.19
CA TYR A 306 -22.11 -43.76 -13.40
C TYR A 306 -22.03 -44.63 -14.66
N THR A 307 -21.31 -44.18 -15.68
CA THR A 307 -20.90 -45.03 -16.81
C THR A 307 -19.49 -45.55 -16.54
N ASN A 308 -19.40 -46.87 -16.46
CA ASN A 308 -18.21 -47.71 -16.27
C ASN A 308 -16.93 -47.23 -16.96
N GLY A 309 -15.85 -47.20 -16.17
CA GLY A 309 -14.47 -47.37 -16.62
C GLY A 309 -13.71 -48.11 -15.51
N ASP A 310 -13.48 -49.40 -15.69
CA ASP A 310 -12.77 -50.27 -14.76
C ASP A 310 -11.29 -49.88 -14.67
N TYR A 311 -10.85 -49.44 -13.48
CA TYR A 311 -9.45 -49.53 -13.08
C TYR A 311 -9.34 -49.67 -11.56
N SER A 312 -8.95 -50.87 -11.12
CA SER A 312 -8.55 -51.19 -9.76
C SER A 312 -7.09 -50.79 -9.52
N ILE A 313 -6.84 -49.81 -8.65
CA ILE A 313 -5.49 -49.48 -8.16
C ILE A 313 -5.30 -50.10 -6.78
N ALA A 314 -4.44 -51.12 -6.69
CA ALA A 314 -3.98 -51.68 -5.43
C ALA A 314 -2.78 -50.88 -4.91
N TYR A 315 -2.84 -50.43 -3.66
CA TYR A 315 -1.72 -49.79 -2.97
C TYR A 315 -0.82 -50.85 -2.31
N HIS A 316 0.46 -50.87 -2.66
CA HIS A 316 1.49 -51.58 -1.89
C HIS A 316 2.42 -50.56 -1.22
N PHE A 317 2.47 -50.57 0.11
CA PHE A 317 3.50 -49.91 0.90
C PHE A 317 4.70 -50.86 1.02
N VAL A 318 5.89 -50.40 0.60
CA VAL A 318 7.16 -51.05 0.91
C VAL A 318 7.87 -50.19 1.96
N GLY A 319 7.96 -50.72 3.18
CA GLY A 319 8.88 -50.22 4.20
C GLY A 319 10.23 -50.91 4.04
N ASN A 320 11.30 -50.13 3.90
CA ASN A 320 12.66 -50.64 4.05
C ASN A 320 13.13 -50.35 5.48
N SER A 321 13.49 -51.43 6.18
CA SER A 321 14.38 -51.47 7.34
C SER A 321 15.83 -51.20 6.95
#